data_AF-A0A7C1IIV0-F1
#
_entry.id   AF-A0A7C1IIV0-F1
#
_cell.length_a   1.000
_cell.length_b   1.000
_cell.length_c   1.000
_cell.angle_alpha   90.00
_cell.angle_beta   90.00
_cell.angle_gamma   90.00
#
_symmetry.space_group_name_H-M   'P 1'
#
loop_
_entity.id
_entity.type
_entity.pdbx_description
1 polymer ?
#
loop_
_entity_poly.entity_id
_entity_poly.type
_entity_poly.pdbx_seq_one_letter_code
_entity_poly.pdbx_strand_id
1 'polypeptide(L)'
;MSNSFRFLLLSFFSIFALLALWWLAPTIATFTRLGRLREFFEHQSERSAWLINAGARCGSAPFMWPSTGYLGFGYGDSWSIGHRHTGLDIFAASGLNQTPIYAAHPGYLTRLPDWKSTVIIRIPQDPLEPTRQIWAYYTHMAGPGGDSYISPEFPPGTNEKFVEAGTLLGYQGNYSGDPANPVGIHLHFSIVKDDGTGQFLNETRMENTLDPSPYFGIKAGVFDDWTEPITCDK
;
A
#
# COMPACT_ATOMS: atom_id res chain seq x y z
N MET A 1 -1.77 -3.53 -53.26
CA MET A 1 -2.13 -2.68 -52.11
C MET A 1 -1.65 -1.27 -52.40
N SER A 2 -2.54 -0.26 -52.31
CA SER A 2 -2.13 1.15 -52.46
C SER A 2 -1.21 1.56 -51.31
N ASN A 3 -0.36 2.57 -51.53
CA ASN A 3 0.50 3.11 -50.47
C ASN A 3 -0.34 3.57 -49.27
N SER A 4 -1.51 4.15 -49.49
CA SER A 4 -2.45 4.54 -48.44
C SER A 4 -2.91 3.38 -47.57
N PHE A 5 -3.16 2.20 -48.15
CA PHE A 5 -3.54 1.01 -47.39
C PHE A 5 -2.39 0.46 -46.54
N ARG A 6 -1.15 0.53 -47.05
CA ARG A 6 0.05 0.17 -46.26
C ARG A 6 0.27 1.13 -45.08
N PHE A 7 0.10 2.44 -45.29
CA PHE A 7 0.19 3.42 -44.22
C PHE A 7 -0.86 3.22 -43.13
N LEU A 8 -2.12 2.95 -43.50
CA LEU A 8 -3.18 2.68 -42.53
C LEU A 8 -2.91 1.43 -41.69
N LEU A 9 -2.42 0.36 -42.32
CA LEU A 9 -2.02 -0.86 -41.62
C LEU A 9 -0.87 -0.60 -40.65
N LEU A 10 0.18 0.09 -41.08
CA LEU A 10 1.32 0.44 -40.22
C LEU A 10 0.87 1.29 -39.02
N SER A 11 0.05 2.32 -39.24
CA SER A 11 -0.50 3.14 -38.16
C SER A 11 -1.33 2.33 -37.17
N PHE A 12 -2.17 1.41 -37.66
CA PHE A 12 -2.96 0.53 -36.79
C PHE A 12 -2.06 -0.38 -35.93
N PHE A 13 -1.04 -1.01 -36.52
CA PHE A 13 -0.08 -1.82 -35.77
C PHE A 13 0.71 -1.00 -34.75
N SER A 14 1.12 0.22 -35.10
CA SER A 14 1.82 1.11 -34.17
C SER A 14 0.94 1.50 -32.99
N ILE A 15 -0.33 1.86 -33.22
CA ILE A 15 -1.29 2.19 -32.15
C ILE A 15 -1.52 0.97 -31.26
N PHE A 16 -1.76 -0.20 -31.87
CA PHE A 16 -1.95 -1.43 -31.11
C PHE A 16 -0.73 -1.79 -30.25
N ALA A 17 0.48 -1.68 -30.81
CA ALA A 17 1.71 -1.92 -30.08
C ALA A 17 1.88 -0.93 -28.90
N LEU A 18 1.56 0.35 -29.10
CA LEU A 18 1.61 1.36 -28.03
C LEU A 18 0.60 1.06 -26.92
N LEU A 19 -0.62 0.65 -27.27
CA LEU A 19 -1.64 0.26 -26.30
C LEU A 19 -1.22 -1.00 -25.52
N ALA A 20 -0.65 -2.00 -26.21
CA ALA A 20 -0.13 -3.21 -25.57
C ALA A 20 1.03 -2.89 -24.63
N LEU A 21 1.97 -2.03 -25.05
CA LEU A 21 3.07 -1.58 -24.21
C LEU A 21 2.57 -0.81 -22.98
N TRP A 22 1.63 0.11 -23.16
CA TRP A 22 1.03 0.86 -22.06
C TRP A 22 0.32 -0.07 -21.06
N TRP A 23 -0.35 -1.10 -21.56
CA TRP A 23 -1.05 -2.08 -20.74
C TRP A 23 -0.07 -3.00 -19.96
N LEU A 24 1.08 -3.33 -20.54
CA LEU A 24 2.11 -4.19 -19.93
C LEU A 24 3.14 -3.44 -19.07
N ALA A 25 3.34 -2.13 -19.31
CA ALA A 25 4.33 -1.30 -18.62
C ALA A 25 4.34 -1.42 -17.08
N PRO A 26 3.18 -1.49 -16.39
CA PRO A 26 3.15 -1.63 -14.93
C PRO A 26 3.77 -2.93 -14.44
N THR A 27 3.43 -4.04 -15.12
CA THR A 27 3.95 -5.35 -14.79
C THR A 27 5.46 -5.41 -15.01
N ILE A 28 5.94 -4.79 -16.11
CA ILE A 28 7.37 -4.66 -16.39
C ILE A 28 8.08 -3.87 -15.28
N ALA A 29 7.52 -2.73 -14.85
CA ALA A 29 8.08 -1.94 -13.76
C ALA A 29 8.15 -2.75 -12.44
N THR A 30 7.08 -3.49 -12.12
CA THR A 30 6.97 -4.29 -10.90
C THR A 30 8.00 -5.41 -10.81
N PHE A 31 8.38 -6.02 -11.95
CA PHE A 31 9.39 -7.10 -11.96
C PHE A 31 10.74 -6.69 -11.39
N THR A 32 11.16 -5.44 -11.61
CA THR A 32 12.43 -4.93 -11.05
C THR A 32 12.37 -4.84 -9.51
N ARG A 33 11.20 -4.48 -8.97
CA ARG A 33 10.94 -4.34 -7.53
C ARG A 33 10.93 -5.69 -6.82
N LEU A 34 10.40 -6.73 -7.48
CA LEU A 34 10.48 -8.11 -6.98
C LEU A 34 11.92 -8.58 -6.76
N GLY A 35 12.83 -8.24 -7.68
CA GLY A 35 14.26 -8.55 -7.55
C GLY A 35 14.87 -7.86 -6.32
N ARG A 36 14.60 -6.57 -6.13
CA ARG A 36 15.08 -5.81 -4.98
C ARG A 36 14.51 -6.28 -3.65
N LEU A 37 13.23 -6.69 -3.63
CA LEU A 37 12.64 -7.25 -2.41
C LEU A 37 13.32 -8.57 -2.01
N ARG A 38 13.65 -9.44 -2.97
CA ARG A 38 14.43 -10.65 -2.69
C ARG A 38 15.80 -10.30 -2.12
N GLU A 39 16.49 -9.36 -2.75
CA GLU A 39 17.79 -8.87 -2.27
C GLU A 39 17.71 -8.31 -0.84
N PHE A 40 16.66 -7.57 -0.52
CA PHE A 40 16.41 -7.08 0.83
C PHE A 40 16.29 -8.24 1.84
N PHE A 41 15.53 -9.28 1.52
CA PHE A 41 15.36 -10.45 2.39
C PHE A 41 16.63 -11.30 2.51
N GLU A 42 17.44 -11.42 1.46
CA GLU A 42 18.68 -12.18 1.49
C GLU A 42 19.78 -11.49 2.33
N HIS A 43 19.78 -10.15 2.37
CA HIS A 43 20.84 -9.35 2.99
C HIS A 43 20.34 -8.37 4.05
N GLN A 44 19.30 -8.74 4.82
CA GLN A 44 18.61 -7.83 5.76
C GLN A 44 19.53 -7.06 6.72
N SER A 45 20.55 -7.71 7.28
CA SER A 45 21.50 -7.08 8.22
C SER A 45 22.35 -5.97 7.58
N GLU A 46 22.54 -6.03 6.26
CA GLU A 46 23.35 -5.09 5.47
C GLU A 46 22.47 -4.02 4.78
N ARG A 47 21.14 -4.18 4.81
CA ARG A 47 20.17 -3.29 4.14
C ARG A 47 19.36 -2.43 5.11
N SER A 48 19.85 -2.20 6.32
CA SER A 48 19.20 -1.33 7.31
C SER A 48 18.97 0.11 6.81
N ALA A 49 19.85 0.60 5.92
CA ALA A 49 19.72 1.91 5.29
C ALA A 49 18.53 2.02 4.30
N TRP A 50 17.89 0.92 3.92
CA TRP A 50 16.71 0.91 3.05
C TRP A 50 15.40 1.04 3.84
N LEU A 51 15.48 0.97 5.16
CA LEU A 51 14.33 1.03 6.03
C LEU A 51 13.93 2.47 6.30
N ILE A 52 12.62 2.73 6.30
CA ILE A 52 12.06 3.91 6.93
C ILE A 52 11.55 3.51 8.31
N ASN A 53 11.96 4.23 9.34
CA ASN A 53 11.56 3.95 10.72
C ASN A 53 10.10 4.36 10.98
N ALA A 54 9.37 3.57 11.75
CA ALA A 54 8.06 3.97 12.29
C ALA A 54 8.17 5.31 13.02
N GLY A 55 7.18 6.19 12.83
CA GLY A 55 7.18 7.53 13.42
C GLY A 55 7.98 8.56 12.63
N ALA A 56 8.79 8.16 11.65
CA ALA A 56 9.47 9.11 10.77
C ALA A 56 8.46 9.94 9.97
N ARG A 57 8.82 11.19 9.68
CA ARG A 57 8.09 12.06 8.76
C ARG A 57 9.07 12.51 7.69
N CYS A 58 8.83 12.12 6.43
CA CYS A 58 9.66 12.58 5.34
C CYS A 58 9.26 14.03 4.99
N GLY A 59 10.18 14.98 5.16
CA GLY A 59 9.90 16.40 4.96
C GLY A 59 8.72 16.92 5.81
N SER A 60 7.78 17.61 5.17
CA SER A 60 6.56 18.15 5.81
C SER A 60 5.32 17.26 5.60
N ALA A 61 5.52 15.96 5.37
CA ALA A 61 4.43 15.02 5.12
C ALA A 61 3.38 15.04 6.24
N PRO A 62 2.07 15.04 5.90
CA PRO A 62 1.02 15.05 6.91
C PRO A 62 0.99 13.76 7.72
N PHE A 63 1.38 12.62 7.14
CA PHE A 63 1.37 11.33 7.81
C PHE A 63 2.76 10.99 8.34
N MET A 64 2.81 10.33 9.50
CA MET A 64 4.00 9.63 9.97
C MET A 64 4.05 8.22 9.40
N TRP A 65 5.25 7.71 9.15
CA TRP A 65 5.44 6.36 8.66
C TRP A 65 4.90 5.32 9.65
N PRO A 66 4.01 4.40 9.24
CA PRO A 66 3.21 3.60 10.18
C PRO A 66 3.96 2.40 10.75
N SER A 67 5.02 1.91 10.11
CA SER A 67 5.72 0.70 10.54
C SER A 67 7.15 0.69 10.02
N THR A 68 8.13 0.29 10.85
CA THR A 68 9.52 0.23 10.42
C THR A 68 9.67 -0.84 9.35
N GLY A 69 10.15 -0.47 8.16
CA GLY A 69 10.28 -1.43 7.07
C GLY A 69 10.79 -0.84 5.77
N TYR A 70 11.13 -1.73 4.86
CA TYR A 70 11.48 -1.43 3.48
C TYR A 70 10.19 -1.30 2.64
N LEU A 71 10.06 -0.21 1.88
CA LEU A 71 8.97 -0.05 0.93
C LEU A 71 9.23 -0.91 -0.31
N GLY A 72 8.58 -2.08 -0.39
CA GLY A 72 8.80 -3.04 -1.45
C GLY A 72 7.96 -2.78 -2.69
N PHE A 73 6.72 -2.33 -2.51
CA PHE A 73 5.78 -2.09 -3.59
C PHE A 73 4.95 -0.83 -3.35
N GLY A 74 4.60 -0.20 -4.46
CA GLY A 74 3.97 1.11 -4.51
C GLY A 74 2.61 1.09 -5.18
N TYR A 75 1.99 2.27 -5.25
CA TYR A 75 0.67 2.42 -5.81
C TYR A 75 0.68 2.17 -7.34
N GLY A 76 -0.22 1.31 -7.80
CA GLY A 76 -0.35 0.94 -9.22
C GLY A 76 0.61 -0.14 -9.71
N ASP A 77 1.43 -0.75 -8.84
CA ASP A 77 2.20 -1.96 -9.16
C ASP A 77 1.29 -3.10 -9.63
N SER A 78 1.84 -4.10 -10.32
CA SER A 78 1.04 -5.12 -11.01
C SER A 78 1.78 -6.44 -11.12
N TRP A 79 1.24 -7.48 -10.46
CA TRP A 79 1.74 -8.87 -10.56
C TRP A 79 0.94 -9.73 -11.54
N SER A 80 -0.23 -9.23 -11.96
CA SER A 80 -1.09 -9.86 -12.95
C SER A 80 -1.67 -8.78 -13.85
N ILE A 81 -1.66 -9.04 -15.15
CA ILE A 81 -2.07 -8.03 -16.13
C ILE A 81 -3.53 -7.63 -15.89
N GLY A 82 -3.80 -6.34 -15.85
CA GLY A 82 -5.12 -5.79 -15.56
C GLY A 82 -5.40 -5.55 -14.07
N HIS A 83 -4.56 -6.04 -13.16
CA HIS A 83 -4.64 -5.74 -11.74
C HIS A 83 -3.61 -4.71 -11.32
N ARG A 84 -4.00 -3.83 -10.40
CA ARG A 84 -3.20 -2.73 -9.90
C ARG A 84 -3.21 -2.74 -8.38
N HIS A 85 -2.03 -2.56 -7.80
CA HIS A 85 -1.82 -2.45 -6.38
C HIS A 85 -2.44 -1.14 -5.86
N THR A 86 -3.19 -1.22 -4.78
CA THR A 86 -4.04 -0.13 -4.28
C THR A 86 -3.41 0.65 -3.13
N GLY A 87 -2.17 0.34 -2.76
CA GLY A 87 -1.50 0.91 -1.61
C GLY A 87 0.02 0.82 -1.66
N LEU A 88 0.61 0.78 -0.47
CA LEU A 88 2.03 0.63 -0.22
C LEU A 88 2.25 -0.64 0.61
N ASP A 89 3.22 -1.45 0.20
CA ASP A 89 3.63 -2.64 0.96
C ASP A 89 4.96 -2.40 1.66
N ILE A 90 4.91 -2.40 2.99
CA ILE A 90 6.03 -2.10 3.88
C ILE A 90 6.47 -3.39 4.55
N PHE A 91 7.63 -3.90 4.14
CA PHE A 91 8.18 -5.18 4.58
C PHE A 91 9.14 -5.00 5.74
N ALA A 92 8.85 -5.66 6.86
CA ALA A 92 9.78 -5.75 7.97
C ALA A 92 10.86 -6.81 7.73
N ALA A 93 12.00 -6.65 8.41
CA ALA A 93 13.01 -7.69 8.51
C ALA A 93 12.69 -8.77 9.57
N SER A 94 11.64 -8.58 10.37
CA SER A 94 11.30 -9.44 11.52
C SER A 94 10.31 -10.56 11.16
N GLY A 95 10.06 -11.46 12.12
CA GLY A 95 9.01 -12.48 12.00
C GLY A 95 7.59 -11.96 12.24
N LEU A 96 6.63 -12.90 12.25
CA LEU A 96 5.21 -12.65 12.51
C LEU A 96 4.99 -12.05 13.90
N ASN A 97 4.07 -11.09 14.01
CA ASN A 97 3.67 -10.48 15.27
C ASN A 97 4.84 -9.82 16.05
N GLN A 98 5.83 -9.28 15.33
CA GLN A 98 7.01 -8.65 15.93
C GLN A 98 7.12 -7.16 15.58
N THR A 99 6.96 -6.80 14.31
CA THR A 99 7.09 -5.39 13.90
C THR A 99 5.78 -4.64 14.14
N PRO A 100 5.79 -3.58 14.96
CA PRO A 100 4.58 -2.83 15.30
C PRO A 100 4.08 -1.97 14.13
N ILE A 101 2.77 -1.75 14.13
CA ILE A 101 2.05 -0.87 13.21
C ILE A 101 1.36 0.19 14.04
N TYR A 102 1.54 1.45 13.67
CA TYR A 102 1.00 2.62 14.33
C TYR A 102 0.09 3.42 13.40
N ALA A 103 -0.86 4.16 13.98
CA ALA A 103 -1.69 5.09 13.25
C ALA A 103 -0.83 6.17 12.58
N ALA A 104 -0.92 6.29 11.26
CA ALA A 104 -0.15 7.26 10.47
C ALA A 104 -0.61 8.72 10.69
N HIS A 105 -1.87 8.90 11.09
CA HIS A 105 -2.53 10.19 11.27
C HIS A 105 -3.65 10.04 12.32
N PRO A 106 -4.00 11.10 13.09
CA PRO A 106 -5.17 11.05 13.96
C PRO A 106 -6.47 10.84 13.17
N GLY A 107 -7.44 10.18 13.79
CA GLY A 107 -8.74 9.93 13.17
C GLY A 107 -9.61 8.97 13.98
N TYR A 108 -10.63 8.42 13.34
CA TYR A 108 -11.62 7.56 13.99
C TYR A 108 -11.47 6.12 13.50
N LEU A 109 -10.95 5.26 14.36
CA LEU A 109 -10.67 3.86 14.05
C LEU A 109 -11.93 3.01 14.12
N THR A 110 -12.11 2.20 13.09
CA THR A 110 -13.12 1.14 12.99
C THR A 110 -12.45 -0.19 12.69
N ARG A 111 -12.95 -1.25 13.33
CA ARG A 111 -12.65 -2.65 13.06
C ARG A 111 -13.97 -3.40 12.97
N LEU A 112 -14.34 -3.86 11.77
CA LEU A 112 -15.57 -4.62 11.60
C LEU A 112 -15.55 -5.94 12.40
N PRO A 113 -16.71 -6.48 12.81
CA PRO A 113 -16.78 -7.70 13.62
C PRO A 113 -16.09 -8.93 13.01
N ASP A 114 -16.06 -9.03 11.68
CA ASP A 114 -15.47 -10.14 10.93
C ASP A 114 -14.02 -9.87 10.48
N TRP A 115 -13.48 -8.68 10.73
CA TRP A 115 -12.11 -8.32 10.36
C TRP A 115 -11.08 -8.94 11.30
N LYS A 116 -10.35 -9.92 10.76
CA LYS A 116 -9.26 -10.63 11.46
C LYS A 116 -7.95 -9.85 11.44
N SER A 117 -7.63 -9.23 10.32
CA SER A 117 -6.30 -8.69 10.01
C SER A 117 -6.29 -7.20 9.67
N THR A 118 -7.42 -6.53 9.82
CA THR A 118 -7.64 -5.21 9.24
C THR A 118 -8.23 -4.23 10.25
N VAL A 119 -7.77 -2.98 10.20
CA VAL A 119 -8.42 -1.80 10.79
C VAL A 119 -8.44 -0.68 9.76
N ILE A 120 -9.39 0.24 9.90
CA ILE A 120 -9.50 1.42 9.04
C ILE A 120 -9.72 2.66 9.90
N ILE A 121 -9.12 3.79 9.52
CA ILE A 121 -9.21 5.05 10.25
C ILE A 121 -9.83 6.11 9.35
N ARG A 122 -11.00 6.62 9.75
CA ARG A 122 -11.65 7.75 9.08
C ARG A 122 -10.91 9.05 9.38
N ILE A 123 -10.61 9.81 8.34
CA ILE A 123 -10.01 11.14 8.42
C ILE A 123 -10.99 12.12 7.77
N PRO A 124 -11.75 12.90 8.56
CA PRO A 124 -12.85 13.72 8.05
C PRO A 124 -12.42 14.80 7.05
N GLN A 125 -11.20 15.31 7.21
CA GLN A 125 -10.60 16.33 6.37
C GLN A 125 -9.27 15.80 5.87
N ASP A 126 -9.23 15.39 4.60
CA ASP A 126 -8.00 14.98 3.95
C ASP A 126 -6.97 16.13 4.00
N PRO A 127 -5.76 15.92 4.55
CA PRO A 127 -4.76 16.97 4.68
C PRO A 127 -4.21 17.50 3.35
N LEU A 128 -4.42 16.77 2.24
CA LEU A 128 -4.03 17.18 0.90
C LEU A 128 -5.19 17.80 0.12
N GLU A 129 -6.44 17.49 0.48
CA GLU A 129 -7.65 18.07 -0.11
C GLU A 129 -8.77 18.22 0.94
N PRO A 130 -8.76 19.30 1.75
CA PRO A 130 -9.61 19.40 2.96
C PRO A 130 -11.12 19.33 2.75
N THR A 131 -11.59 19.39 1.50
CA THR A 131 -13.01 19.30 1.13
C THR A 131 -13.54 17.88 1.04
N ARG A 132 -12.69 16.85 1.21
CA ARG A 132 -13.11 15.43 1.18
C ARG A 132 -12.71 14.67 2.43
N GLN A 133 -13.47 13.63 2.72
CA GLN A 133 -13.13 12.60 3.69
C GLN A 133 -12.35 11.47 3.00
N ILE A 134 -11.41 10.88 3.73
CA ILE A 134 -10.68 9.68 3.31
C ILE A 134 -10.61 8.68 4.46
N TRP A 135 -10.16 7.47 4.13
CA TRP A 135 -9.97 6.39 5.08
C TRP A 135 -8.57 5.79 4.93
N ALA A 136 -7.80 5.74 6.01
CA ALA A 136 -6.51 5.05 6.03
C ALA A 136 -6.72 3.59 6.43
N TYR A 137 -6.36 2.66 5.55
CA TYR A 137 -6.61 1.22 5.68
C TYR A 137 -5.30 0.48 5.98
N TYR A 138 -5.33 -0.42 6.96
CA TYR A 138 -4.17 -1.19 7.42
C TYR A 138 -4.57 -2.66 7.44
N THR A 139 -3.83 -3.54 6.75
CA THR A 139 -4.18 -4.97 6.67
C THR A 139 -2.99 -5.91 6.79
N HIS A 140 -3.27 -7.21 6.66
CA HIS A 140 -2.39 -8.36 6.89
C HIS A 140 -1.92 -8.53 8.34
N MET A 141 -2.57 -7.88 9.30
CA MET A 141 -2.25 -7.90 10.74
C MET A 141 -2.76 -9.18 11.45
N ALA A 142 -2.54 -10.34 10.86
CA ALA A 142 -2.86 -11.64 11.43
C ALA A 142 -1.91 -12.73 10.90
N GLY A 143 -1.82 -13.84 11.63
CA GLY A 143 -1.09 -15.02 11.20
C GLY A 143 -1.80 -15.77 10.07
N PRO A 144 -1.19 -16.83 9.50
CA PRO A 144 -1.76 -17.57 8.37
C PRO A 144 -3.10 -18.22 8.72
N GLY A 145 -3.29 -18.67 9.97
CA GLY A 145 -4.55 -19.23 10.47
C GLY A 145 -5.66 -18.19 10.71
N GLY A 146 -5.34 -16.88 10.62
CA GLY A 146 -6.24 -15.79 10.94
C GLY A 146 -6.23 -15.36 12.41
N ASP A 147 -5.24 -15.82 13.19
CA ASP A 147 -4.99 -15.32 14.54
C ASP A 147 -4.61 -13.84 14.48
N SER A 148 -5.46 -12.99 15.04
CA SER A 148 -5.31 -11.53 14.93
C SER A 148 -4.11 -11.02 15.73
N TYR A 149 -3.34 -10.13 15.11
CA TYR A 149 -2.25 -9.36 15.73
C TYR A 149 -2.63 -7.89 15.93
N ILE A 150 -3.92 -7.55 15.77
CA ILE A 150 -4.46 -6.23 16.11
C ILE A 150 -4.47 -6.08 17.63
N SER A 151 -4.12 -4.88 18.11
CA SER A 151 -4.12 -4.53 19.52
C SER A 151 -5.46 -4.89 20.20
N PRO A 152 -5.45 -5.47 21.41
CA PRO A 152 -6.67 -5.77 22.17
C PRO A 152 -7.47 -4.53 22.54
N GLU A 153 -6.90 -3.31 22.42
CA GLU A 153 -7.63 -2.06 22.57
C GLU A 153 -8.66 -1.78 21.46
N PHE A 154 -8.55 -2.51 20.34
CA PHE A 154 -9.45 -2.44 19.20
C PHE A 154 -10.06 -3.82 18.93
N PRO A 155 -10.92 -4.32 19.84
CA PRO A 155 -11.61 -5.60 19.64
C PRO A 155 -12.51 -5.55 18.39
N PRO A 156 -12.87 -6.71 17.80
CA PRO A 156 -13.83 -6.76 16.71
C PRO A 156 -15.14 -6.03 17.06
N GLY A 157 -15.65 -5.21 16.14
CA GLY A 157 -16.80 -4.35 16.36
C GLY A 157 -16.47 -2.97 16.95
N THR A 158 -15.18 -2.64 17.12
CA THR A 158 -14.77 -1.26 17.43
C THR A 158 -15.25 -0.34 16.31
N ASN A 159 -15.91 0.75 16.66
CA ASN A 159 -16.49 1.68 15.71
C ASN A 159 -16.16 3.12 16.10
N GLU A 160 -15.60 3.88 15.15
CA GLU A 160 -15.38 5.32 15.28
C GLU A 160 -14.63 5.74 16.57
N LYS A 161 -13.70 4.89 17.05
CA LYS A 161 -12.89 5.17 18.24
C LYS A 161 -11.77 6.13 17.85
N PHE A 162 -11.77 7.32 18.44
CA PHE A 162 -10.70 8.28 18.17
C PHE A 162 -9.32 7.72 18.59
N VAL A 163 -8.33 7.92 17.73
CA VAL A 163 -6.92 7.56 17.95
C VAL A 163 -6.02 8.70 17.49
N GLU A 164 -4.92 8.90 18.21
CA GLU A 164 -3.87 9.85 17.81
C GLU A 164 -2.88 9.19 16.86
N ALA A 165 -2.17 9.99 16.05
CA ALA A 165 -1.00 9.50 15.31
C ALA A 165 0.02 8.86 16.29
N GLY A 166 0.60 7.73 15.90
CA GLY A 166 1.52 6.97 16.74
C GLY A 166 0.83 6.01 17.72
N THR A 167 -0.50 5.93 17.74
CA THR A 167 -1.24 4.91 18.52
C THR A 167 -0.94 3.52 17.96
N LEU A 168 -0.57 2.56 18.81
CA LEU A 168 -0.27 1.17 18.41
C LEU A 168 -1.55 0.46 17.94
N LEU A 169 -1.60 0.11 16.66
CA LEU A 169 -2.72 -0.60 16.05
C LEU A 169 -2.58 -2.12 16.17
N GLY A 170 -1.35 -2.63 16.18
CA GLY A 170 -1.03 -4.04 16.22
C GLY A 170 0.33 -4.33 15.61
N TYR A 171 0.49 -5.50 14.98
CA TYR A 171 1.76 -5.95 14.42
C TYR A 171 1.59 -6.56 13.03
N GLN A 172 2.67 -6.50 12.23
CA GLN A 172 2.69 -7.09 10.89
C GLN A 172 2.45 -8.60 10.95
N GLY A 173 1.71 -9.10 9.97
CA GLY A 173 1.42 -10.51 9.77
C GLY A 173 1.45 -10.85 8.29
N ASN A 174 0.82 -11.96 7.92
CA ASN A 174 0.85 -12.49 6.55
C ASN A 174 -0.49 -13.11 6.10
N TYR A 175 -1.58 -12.75 6.78
CA TYR A 175 -2.90 -13.27 6.45
C TYR A 175 -3.40 -12.77 5.09
N SER A 176 -3.77 -13.69 4.21
CA SER A 176 -4.26 -13.39 2.86
C SER A 176 -5.77 -13.59 2.68
N GLY A 177 -6.46 -14.07 3.72
CA GLY A 177 -7.83 -14.62 3.58
C GLY A 177 -7.86 -16.12 3.29
N ASP A 178 -6.76 -16.68 2.78
CA ASP A 178 -6.58 -18.11 2.50
C ASP A 178 -5.41 -18.68 3.32
N PRO A 179 -5.68 -19.47 4.38
CA PRO A 179 -4.63 -20.06 5.21
C PRO A 179 -3.63 -20.95 4.45
N ALA A 180 -4.00 -21.49 3.29
CA ALA A 180 -3.11 -22.31 2.47
C ALA A 180 -2.15 -21.47 1.61
N ASN A 181 -2.45 -20.18 1.42
CA ASN A 181 -1.70 -19.28 0.53
C ASN A 181 -1.41 -17.94 1.24
N PRO A 182 -0.61 -17.91 2.32
CA PRO A 182 -0.25 -16.66 2.98
C PRO A 182 0.58 -15.76 2.06
N VAL A 183 0.48 -14.45 2.29
CA VAL A 183 1.33 -13.46 1.62
C VAL A 183 2.70 -13.36 2.32
N GLY A 184 3.60 -12.50 1.85
CA GLY A 184 4.79 -12.14 2.62
C GLY A 184 4.43 -11.42 3.93
N ILE A 185 5.33 -11.39 4.91
CA ILE A 185 5.12 -10.60 6.14
C ILE A 185 5.29 -9.12 5.80
N HIS A 186 4.20 -8.35 5.84
CA HIS A 186 4.21 -6.93 5.54
C HIS A 186 3.01 -6.21 6.16
N LEU A 187 3.09 -4.89 6.20
CA LEU A 187 1.93 -4.02 6.25
C LEU A 187 1.55 -3.63 4.83
N HIS A 188 0.30 -3.87 4.44
CA HIS A 188 -0.32 -3.17 3.33
C HIS A 188 -1.09 -1.97 3.85
N PHE A 189 -0.74 -0.78 3.36
CA PHE A 189 -1.36 0.49 3.71
C PHE A 189 -1.97 1.14 2.47
N SER A 190 -3.24 1.54 2.55
CA SER A 190 -3.91 2.25 1.44
C SER A 190 -4.77 3.41 1.92
N ILE A 191 -5.04 4.34 1.00
CA ILE A 191 -5.99 5.43 1.20
C ILE A 191 -7.24 5.12 0.39
N VAL A 192 -8.36 4.93 1.09
CA VAL A 192 -9.65 4.56 0.52
C VAL A 192 -10.56 5.79 0.51
N LYS A 193 -11.27 5.98 -0.60
CA LYS A 193 -12.23 7.07 -0.78
C LYS A 193 -13.50 6.82 0.03
N ASP A 194 -14.14 7.92 0.39
CA ASP A 194 -15.51 7.91 0.90
C ASP A 194 -16.53 7.62 -0.22
N ASP A 195 -17.65 7.00 0.13
CA ASP A 195 -18.75 6.71 -0.79
C ASP A 195 -19.71 7.90 -1.02
N GLY A 196 -19.47 9.03 -0.35
CA GLY A 196 -20.29 10.24 -0.38
C GLY A 196 -21.35 10.29 0.72
N THR A 197 -21.48 9.23 1.52
CA THR A 197 -22.40 9.13 2.67
C THR A 197 -21.66 8.97 4.00
N GLY A 198 -20.32 9.05 3.98
CA GLY A 198 -19.49 8.88 5.15
C GLY A 198 -19.06 7.44 5.40
N GLN A 199 -19.16 6.53 4.42
CA GLN A 199 -18.66 5.15 4.49
C GLN A 199 -17.46 4.96 3.56
N PHE A 200 -16.61 3.97 3.85
CA PHE A 200 -15.49 3.63 2.98
C PHE A 200 -15.92 2.75 1.80
N LEU A 201 -15.31 2.99 0.63
CA LEU A 201 -15.47 2.14 -0.54
C LEU A 201 -14.62 0.85 -0.44
N ASN A 202 -14.80 -0.08 -1.39
CA ASN A 202 -14.02 -1.32 -1.41
C ASN A 202 -12.56 -1.06 -1.82
N GLU A 203 -11.64 -1.27 -0.87
CA GLU A 203 -10.20 -1.05 -1.00
C GLU A 203 -9.54 -1.82 -2.15
N THR A 204 -10.02 -3.04 -2.45
CA THR A 204 -9.43 -3.91 -3.49
C THR A 204 -9.61 -3.37 -4.92
N ARG A 205 -10.36 -2.28 -5.08
CA ARG A 205 -10.62 -1.64 -6.38
C ARG A 205 -9.80 -0.35 -6.51
N MET A 206 -8.97 -0.30 -7.54
CA MET A 206 -8.09 0.84 -7.82
C MET A 206 -8.84 2.18 -7.92
N GLU A 207 -10.03 2.17 -8.53
CA GLU A 207 -10.86 3.38 -8.68
C GLU A 207 -11.36 3.93 -7.34
N ASN A 208 -11.40 3.11 -6.29
CA ASN A 208 -11.85 3.46 -4.94
C ASN A 208 -10.70 3.97 -4.05
N THR A 209 -9.46 3.93 -4.51
CA THR A 209 -8.29 4.32 -3.72
C THR A 209 -7.60 5.55 -4.28
N LEU A 210 -6.71 6.12 -3.47
CA LEU A 210 -5.83 7.23 -3.79
C LEU A 210 -4.39 6.79 -3.57
N ASP A 211 -3.46 7.35 -4.33
CA ASP A 211 -2.02 7.13 -4.12
C ASP A 211 -1.61 7.59 -2.71
N PRO A 212 -1.11 6.70 -1.82
CA PRO A 212 -0.69 7.08 -0.49
C PRO A 212 0.63 7.87 -0.45
N SER A 213 1.43 7.84 -1.53
CA SER A 213 2.79 8.41 -1.56
C SER A 213 2.86 9.88 -1.12
N PRO A 214 1.98 10.78 -1.60
CA PRO A 214 2.01 12.19 -1.20
C PRO A 214 1.72 12.42 0.28
N TYR A 215 0.96 11.53 0.93
CA TYR A 215 0.67 11.64 2.37
C TYR A 215 1.90 11.38 3.23
N PHE A 216 2.85 10.58 2.72
CA PHE A 216 4.13 10.28 3.36
C PHE A 216 5.29 11.13 2.82
N GLY A 217 5.05 12.04 1.88
CA GLY A 217 6.09 12.89 1.31
C GLY A 217 7.11 12.14 0.45
N ILE A 218 6.71 11.01 -0.14
CA ILE A 218 7.55 10.18 -1.03
C ILE A 218 6.93 10.09 -2.43
N LYS A 219 7.70 9.55 -3.38
CA LYS A 219 7.25 9.24 -4.74
C LYS A 219 7.31 7.73 -4.96
N ALA A 220 6.17 7.08 -4.79
CA ALA A 220 6.05 5.63 -4.76
C ALA A 220 4.94 5.10 -5.68
N GLY A 221 4.64 5.81 -6.77
CA GLY A 221 3.83 5.30 -7.86
C GLY A 221 4.58 4.29 -8.73
N VAL A 222 3.84 3.48 -9.49
CA VAL A 222 4.39 2.47 -10.43
C VAL A 222 5.30 3.06 -11.52
N PHE A 223 5.08 4.32 -11.88
CA PHE A 223 5.87 5.02 -12.90
C PHE A 223 6.85 6.04 -12.32
N ASP A 224 6.94 6.16 -10.99
CA ASP A 224 7.98 6.97 -10.36
C ASP A 224 9.35 6.29 -10.50
N ASP A 225 10.40 7.08 -10.29
CA ASP A 225 11.77 6.58 -10.29
C ASP A 225 12.06 5.78 -9.02
N TRP A 226 12.11 4.47 -9.20
CA TRP A 226 12.49 3.50 -8.17
C TRP A 226 13.85 2.88 -8.49
N THR A 227 14.78 3.58 -9.16
CA THR A 227 16.13 3.05 -9.42
C THR A 227 16.86 2.69 -8.13
N GLU A 228 16.57 3.42 -7.06
CA GLU A 228 17.07 3.17 -5.71
C GLU A 228 15.92 2.87 -4.73
N PRO A 229 16.22 2.26 -3.56
CA PRO A 229 15.26 2.16 -2.46
C PRO A 229 14.71 3.54 -2.05
N ILE A 230 13.40 3.60 -1.82
CA ILE A 230 12.72 4.80 -1.32
C ILE A 230 12.98 4.92 0.19
N THR A 231 13.51 6.08 0.60
CA THR A 231 13.82 6.45 1.99
C THR A 231 13.43 7.91 2.21
N CYS A 232 13.35 8.39 3.45
CA CYS A 232 12.97 9.79 3.72
C CYS A 232 14.04 10.84 3.36
N ASP A 233 15.30 10.43 3.19
CA ASP A 233 16.45 11.34 3.07
C ASP A 233 16.80 11.73 1.62
N LYS A 234 15.83 11.65 0.71
CA LYS A 234 16.00 12.02 -0.71
C LYS A 234 14.98 13.05 -1.17
#